data_AF-A0A4V3XCG9-F1
#
_entry.id   AF-A0A4V3XCG9-F1
#
_cell.length_a   1.000
_cell.length_b   1.000
_cell.length_c   1.000
_cell.angle_alpha   90.00
_cell.angle_beta   90.00
_cell.angle_gamma   90.00
#
_symmetry.space_group_name_H-M   'P 1'
#
loop_
_entity.id
_entity.type
_entity.pdbx_description
1 polymer ?
#
loop_
_entity_poly.entity_id
_entity_poly.type
_entity_poly.pdbx_seq_one_letter_code
_entity_poly.pdbx_strand_id
1 'polypeptide(L)'
;MGPEAVNCSAPDTGNMEVLARYGNAEQQKKWLIPLLNGEIRSAFSMTERFVASSDATNIRTSIRQEGNDIVINGHKWYISGAGDPRTKLHLVMGKSDPNNQSAYQQQSVVIVPADAPGVKVIRPMKVFGYDDAPEGHCEIIYDNVRVPLSNLVLGWGKGFEVNLSFSIFVANSVSYKDVDHTGRAGIDKYKAKGALKEIGIAKFVVPSMALQVVDRAIQSFGAEGVSQDTELAELWAGLRTLRLADGPDAVHIQQVGQRELKRAPELAKKAAQVKKREAELLRKYDIKAHL
;
A
#
# COMPACT_ATOMS: atom_id res chain seq x y z
N MET A 1 -10.58 -13.98 -9.96
CA MET A 1 -9.91 -15.30 -9.78
C MET A 1 -8.45 -15.37 -10.28
N GLY A 2 -8.02 -14.60 -11.29
CA GLY A 2 -6.68 -14.72 -11.88
C GLY A 2 -5.49 -14.64 -10.88
N PRO A 3 -5.40 -13.61 -10.02
CA PRO A 3 -4.25 -13.46 -9.11
C PRO A 3 -4.18 -14.53 -8.01
N GLU A 4 -5.31 -14.95 -7.46
CA GLU A 4 -5.34 -15.95 -6.39
C GLU A 4 -4.90 -17.33 -6.90
N ALA A 5 -5.33 -17.71 -8.11
CA ALA A 5 -4.97 -18.99 -8.73
C ALA A 5 -3.46 -19.18 -8.95
N VAL A 6 -2.72 -18.07 -9.06
CA VAL A 6 -1.26 -18.06 -9.22
C VAL A 6 -0.52 -17.56 -7.98
N ASN A 7 -1.21 -17.54 -6.83
CA ASN A 7 -0.68 -17.07 -5.54
C ASN A 7 -0.04 -15.66 -5.58
N CYS A 8 -0.63 -14.77 -6.37
CA CYS A 8 -0.19 -13.39 -6.58
C CYS A 8 -1.23 -12.34 -6.13
N SER A 9 -2.22 -12.72 -5.32
CA SER A 9 -3.24 -11.79 -4.81
C SER A 9 -2.68 -10.89 -3.70
N ALA A 10 -3.19 -9.66 -3.63
CA ALA A 10 -3.13 -8.87 -2.40
C ALA A 10 -4.20 -9.41 -1.43
N PRO A 11 -4.02 -9.25 -0.10
CA PRO A 11 -2.87 -8.66 0.58
C PRO A 11 -1.70 -9.64 0.79
N ASP A 12 -1.86 -10.93 0.46
CA ASP A 12 -0.89 -12.00 0.76
C ASP A 12 0.50 -11.71 0.18
N THR A 13 0.57 -11.28 -1.08
CA THR A 13 1.84 -10.92 -1.74
C THR A 13 2.66 -9.89 -0.96
N GLY A 14 2.02 -8.83 -0.47
CA GLY A 14 2.69 -7.83 0.35
C GLY A 14 3.14 -8.39 1.71
N ASN A 15 2.34 -9.24 2.32
CA ASN A 15 2.67 -9.88 3.60
C ASN A 15 3.80 -10.90 3.47
N MET A 16 3.82 -11.69 2.40
CA MET A 16 4.92 -12.60 2.07
C MET A 16 6.23 -11.84 1.91
N GLU A 17 6.22 -10.70 1.21
CA GLU A 17 7.42 -9.88 1.03
C GLU A 17 7.93 -9.30 2.36
N VAL A 18 7.02 -8.85 3.25
CA VAL A 18 7.38 -8.39 4.59
C VAL A 18 8.06 -9.52 5.38
N LEU A 19 7.47 -10.71 5.39
CA LEU A 19 8.01 -11.86 6.12
C LEU A 19 9.33 -12.34 5.52
N ALA A 20 9.48 -12.36 4.20
CA ALA A 20 10.71 -12.74 3.52
C ALA A 20 11.88 -11.79 3.82
N ARG A 21 11.60 -10.49 3.90
CA ARG A 21 12.63 -9.46 4.16
C ARG A 21 12.97 -9.29 5.63
N TYR A 22 11.96 -9.35 6.50
CA TYR A 22 12.08 -8.90 7.89
C TYR A 22 11.71 -9.95 8.92
N GLY A 23 11.10 -11.06 8.49
CA GLY A 23 10.78 -12.17 9.38
C GLY A 23 12.05 -12.89 9.83
N ASN A 24 12.12 -13.26 11.11
CA ASN A 24 13.15 -14.18 11.59
C ASN A 24 12.88 -15.62 11.09
N ALA A 25 13.84 -16.54 11.30
CA ALA A 25 13.74 -17.91 10.79
C ALA A 25 12.47 -18.65 11.25
N GLU A 26 12.05 -18.47 12.52
CA GLU A 26 10.84 -19.09 13.05
C GLU A 26 9.57 -18.46 12.45
N GLN A 27 9.52 -17.14 12.30
CA GLN A 27 8.42 -16.45 11.65
C GLN A 27 8.28 -16.87 10.19
N GLN A 28 9.39 -16.98 9.45
CA GLN A 28 9.38 -17.43 8.06
C GLN A 28 8.90 -18.88 7.95
N LYS A 29 9.45 -19.78 8.78
CA LYS A 29 9.05 -21.19 8.78
C LYS A 29 7.56 -21.36 9.11
N LYS A 30 7.06 -20.61 10.10
CA LYS A 30 5.68 -20.73 10.56
C LYS A 30 4.66 -20.08 9.63
N TRP A 31 4.99 -18.94 9.02
CA TRP A 31 4.01 -18.12 8.31
C TRP A 31 4.32 -17.92 6.82
N LEU A 32 5.58 -17.69 6.46
CA LEU A 32 5.96 -17.43 5.07
C LEU A 32 5.83 -18.69 4.20
N ILE A 33 6.35 -19.83 4.66
CA ILE A 33 6.31 -21.06 3.87
C ILE A 33 4.86 -21.49 3.55
N PRO A 34 3.93 -21.55 4.53
CA PRO A 34 2.54 -21.90 4.22
C PRO A 34 1.84 -20.87 3.32
N LEU A 35 2.18 -19.58 3.42
CA LEU A 35 1.67 -18.56 2.49
C LEU A 35 2.19 -18.78 1.05
N LEU A 36 3.48 -19.08 0.89
CA LEU A 36 4.08 -19.37 -0.42
C LEU A 36 3.46 -20.61 -1.08
N ASN A 37 3.08 -21.60 -0.26
CA ASN A 37 2.38 -22.80 -0.71
C ASN A 37 0.87 -22.58 -0.98
N GLY A 38 0.32 -21.42 -0.62
CA GLY A 38 -1.12 -21.13 -0.74
C GLY A 38 -2.00 -21.92 0.24
N GLU A 39 -1.42 -22.48 1.30
CA GLU A 39 -2.12 -23.28 2.31
C GLU A 39 -2.94 -22.41 3.28
N ILE A 40 -2.46 -21.20 3.54
CA ILE A 40 -3.10 -20.21 4.40
C ILE A 40 -3.21 -18.87 3.68
N ARG A 41 -4.04 -17.99 4.23
CA ARG A 41 -4.17 -16.59 3.84
C ARG A 41 -3.75 -15.67 4.98
N SER A 42 -3.57 -14.39 4.69
CA SER A 42 -3.14 -13.36 5.62
C SER A 42 -3.88 -12.05 5.39
N ALA A 43 -3.83 -11.16 6.38
CA ALA A 43 -4.33 -9.80 6.22
C ALA A 43 -3.34 -8.76 6.76
N PHE A 44 -3.34 -7.57 6.17
CA PHE A 44 -2.57 -6.43 6.68
C PHE A 44 -3.52 -5.47 7.41
N SER A 45 -3.24 -5.23 8.70
CA SER A 45 -4.16 -4.53 9.61
C SER A 45 -3.59 -3.19 10.06
N MET A 46 -3.85 -2.16 9.26
CA MET A 46 -3.34 -0.81 9.49
C MET A 46 -4.45 0.22 9.72
N THR A 47 -5.40 0.31 8.81
CA THR A 47 -6.43 1.36 8.80
C THR A 47 -7.34 1.28 10.02
N GLU A 48 -7.55 2.41 10.68
CA GLU A 48 -8.32 2.52 11.93
C GLU A 48 -9.66 3.22 11.75
N ARG A 49 -10.66 2.73 12.49
CA ARG A 49 -11.96 3.38 12.59
C ARG A 49 -11.78 4.62 13.48
N PHE A 50 -12.32 5.76 13.06
CA PHE A 50 -12.30 7.05 13.79
C PHE A 50 -11.02 7.90 13.72
N VAL A 51 -10.02 7.53 12.93
CA VAL A 51 -8.87 8.42 12.64
C VAL A 51 -8.53 8.43 11.15
N ALA A 52 -8.06 9.56 10.66
CA ALA A 52 -7.60 9.71 9.28
C ALA A 52 -6.29 8.94 9.08
N SER A 53 -6.41 7.68 8.69
CA SER A 53 -5.29 6.72 8.55
C SER A 53 -4.43 6.94 7.30
N SER A 54 -4.83 7.86 6.41
CA SER A 54 -4.01 8.27 5.27
C SER A 54 -2.69 8.92 5.72
N ASP A 55 -2.68 9.52 6.91
CA ASP A 55 -1.46 9.83 7.64
C ASP A 55 -1.22 8.73 8.69
N ALA A 56 -0.22 7.88 8.42
CA ALA A 56 0.13 6.76 9.28
C ALA A 56 0.60 7.19 10.69
N THR A 57 0.96 8.46 10.89
CA THR A 57 1.31 8.98 12.22
C THR A 57 0.10 9.04 13.16
N ASN A 58 -1.12 9.11 12.62
CA ASN A 58 -2.38 9.18 13.37
C ASN A 58 -2.85 7.84 13.96
N ILE A 59 -2.24 6.71 13.58
CA ILE A 59 -2.56 5.38 14.10
C ILE A 59 -2.45 5.37 15.64
N ARG A 60 -3.49 4.86 16.32
CA ARG A 60 -3.63 4.86 17.79
C ARG A 60 -3.71 3.48 18.42
N THR A 61 -3.86 2.41 17.63
CA THR A 61 -3.84 1.02 18.14
C THR A 61 -2.63 0.83 19.03
N SER A 62 -2.86 0.55 20.31
CA SER A 62 -1.81 0.41 21.32
C SER A 62 -1.12 -0.93 21.13
N ILE A 63 0.21 -0.91 21.07
CA ILE A 63 1.06 -2.10 21.16
C ILE A 63 2.03 -1.85 22.32
N ARG A 64 1.99 -2.68 23.35
CA ARG A 64 2.83 -2.51 24.54
C ARG A 64 3.45 -3.82 24.97
N GLN A 65 4.64 -3.76 25.52
CA GLN A 65 5.26 -4.92 26.15
C GLN A 65 4.76 -5.04 27.59
N GLU A 66 4.27 -6.22 27.96
CA GLU A 66 3.95 -6.59 29.34
C GLU A 66 4.69 -7.90 29.67
N GLY A 67 5.80 -7.81 30.39
CA GLY A 67 6.67 -8.96 30.64
C GLY A 67 7.25 -9.53 29.35
N ASN A 68 6.95 -10.81 29.08
CA ASN A 68 7.40 -11.55 27.89
C ASN A 68 6.38 -11.54 26.74
N ASP A 69 5.29 -10.78 26.89
CA ASP A 69 4.22 -10.67 25.90
C ASP A 69 4.13 -9.24 25.33
N ILE A 70 3.57 -9.18 24.13
CA ILE A 70 3.07 -7.97 23.49
C ILE A 70 1.54 -7.97 23.65
N VAL A 71 1.01 -6.86 24.15
CA VAL A 71 -0.43 -6.65 24.35
C VAL A 71 -0.93 -5.61 23.36
N ILE A 72 -2.01 -5.95 22.64
CA ILE A 72 -2.54 -5.15 21.55
C ILE A 72 -3.99 -4.78 21.84
N ASN A 73 -4.30 -3.49 21.70
CA ASN A 73 -5.66 -2.96 21.82
C ASN A 73 -5.93 -1.95 20.71
N GLY A 74 -6.98 -2.15 19.92
CA GLY A 74 -7.31 -1.23 18.84
C GLY A 74 -8.55 -1.61 18.03
N HIS A 75 -8.97 -0.67 17.17
CA HIS A 75 -10.14 -0.79 16.32
C HIS A 75 -9.76 -0.53 14.87
N LYS A 76 -9.70 -1.60 14.09
CA LYS A 76 -9.29 -1.60 12.69
C LYS A 76 -10.49 -1.81 11.76
N TRP A 77 -10.41 -1.31 10.54
CA TRP A 77 -11.44 -1.52 9.53
C TRP A 77 -10.86 -1.49 8.12
N TYR A 78 -11.59 -2.09 7.17
CA TYR A 78 -11.09 -2.39 5.83
C TYR A 78 -9.86 -3.30 5.85
N ILE A 79 -9.90 -4.33 6.69
CA ILE A 79 -8.86 -5.35 6.73
C ILE A 79 -9.20 -6.42 5.69
N SER A 80 -8.66 -6.24 4.48
CA SER A 80 -8.85 -7.16 3.34
C SER A 80 -8.29 -8.54 3.65
N GLY A 81 -8.98 -9.60 3.22
CA GLY A 81 -8.58 -11.00 3.43
C GLY A 81 -9.00 -11.59 4.77
N ALA A 82 -9.40 -10.77 5.75
CA ALA A 82 -9.80 -11.27 7.06
C ALA A 82 -11.14 -12.03 7.06
N GLY A 83 -11.91 -11.98 5.97
CA GLY A 83 -13.14 -12.76 5.81
C GLY A 83 -12.88 -14.22 5.41
N ASP A 84 -11.71 -14.52 4.84
CA ASP A 84 -11.39 -15.85 4.35
C ASP A 84 -11.13 -16.82 5.52
N PRO A 85 -11.80 -17.99 5.59
CA PRO A 85 -11.57 -19.00 6.63
C PRO A 85 -10.12 -19.52 6.71
N ARG A 86 -9.36 -19.40 5.63
CA ARG A 86 -7.93 -19.77 5.54
C ARG A 86 -7.03 -18.68 6.11
N THR A 87 -7.53 -17.49 6.45
CA THR A 87 -6.70 -16.44 7.03
C THR A 87 -6.24 -16.83 8.42
N LYS A 88 -4.92 -17.04 8.58
CA LYS A 88 -4.32 -17.50 9.85
C LYS A 88 -3.50 -16.44 10.58
N LEU A 89 -3.20 -15.31 9.93
CA LEU A 89 -2.47 -14.22 10.56
C LEU A 89 -2.88 -12.84 10.06
N HIS A 90 -2.77 -11.87 10.95
CA HIS A 90 -2.81 -10.45 10.68
C HIS A 90 -1.44 -9.84 10.95
N LEU A 91 -0.90 -9.04 10.03
CA LEU A 91 0.19 -8.12 10.32
C LEU A 91 -0.41 -6.83 10.86
N VAL A 92 -0.36 -6.62 12.18
CA VAL A 92 -1.01 -5.50 12.85
C VAL A 92 -0.02 -4.36 13.06
N MET A 93 -0.30 -3.20 12.47
CA MET A 93 0.45 -1.97 12.72
C MET A 93 -0.20 -1.16 13.84
N GLY A 94 0.60 -0.72 14.81
CA GLY A 94 0.13 0.09 15.93
C GLY A 94 1.22 0.95 16.56
N LYS A 95 0.80 1.87 17.43
CA LYS A 95 1.63 2.78 18.20
C LYS A 95 2.28 2.02 19.37
N SER A 96 3.61 1.89 19.33
CA SER A 96 4.42 1.18 20.31
C SER A 96 5.28 2.09 21.20
N ASP A 97 5.64 3.27 20.71
CA ASP A 97 6.40 4.27 21.47
C ASP A 97 5.82 5.66 21.21
N PRO A 98 4.69 6.02 21.85
CA PRO A 98 4.02 7.29 21.61
C PRO A 98 4.85 8.52 21.98
N ASN A 99 5.89 8.34 22.81
CA ASN A 99 6.72 9.43 23.32
C ASN A 99 8.04 9.59 22.53
N ASN A 100 8.28 8.78 21.49
CA ASN A 100 9.46 8.92 20.68
C ASN A 100 9.51 10.31 20.03
N GLN A 101 10.69 10.95 20.03
CA GLN A 101 10.91 12.24 19.40
C GLN A 101 10.64 12.20 17.89
N SER A 102 10.90 11.05 17.25
CA SER A 102 10.60 10.84 15.85
C SER A 102 9.24 10.18 15.70
N ALA A 103 8.26 10.92 15.14
CA ALA A 103 6.93 10.38 14.80
C ALA A 103 6.99 9.12 13.90
N TYR A 104 8.07 8.97 13.12
CA TYR A 104 8.30 7.82 12.23
C TYR A 104 8.87 6.58 12.93
N GLN A 105 9.21 6.69 14.22
CA GLN A 105 9.69 5.58 15.06
C GLN A 105 8.70 5.21 16.17
N GLN A 106 7.47 5.75 16.12
CA GLN A 106 6.47 5.50 17.17
C GLN A 106 5.64 4.25 16.94
N GLN A 107 5.73 3.61 15.77
CA GLN A 107 4.89 2.49 15.36
C GLN A 107 5.71 1.24 15.15
N SER A 108 5.09 0.09 15.41
CA SER A 108 5.64 -1.24 15.16
C SER A 108 4.62 -2.11 14.42
N VAL A 109 5.10 -3.20 13.81
CA VAL A 109 4.26 -4.23 13.21
C VAL A 109 4.44 -5.53 13.97
N VAL A 110 3.32 -6.19 14.31
CA VAL A 110 3.30 -7.42 15.09
C VAL A 110 2.46 -8.46 14.36
N ILE A 111 2.96 -9.69 14.29
CA ILE A 111 2.20 -10.84 13.78
C ILE A 111 1.18 -11.26 14.84
N VAL A 112 -0.10 -11.28 14.47
CA VAL A 112 -1.19 -11.71 15.35
C VAL A 112 -1.91 -12.88 14.69
N PRO A 113 -1.92 -14.09 15.29
CA PRO A 113 -2.76 -15.18 14.81
C PRO A 113 -4.23 -14.72 14.71
N ALA A 114 -4.91 -15.07 13.61
CA ALA A 114 -6.27 -14.61 13.36
C ALA A 114 -7.28 -15.12 14.41
N ASP A 115 -6.96 -16.25 15.05
CA ASP A 115 -7.72 -16.92 16.11
C ASP A 115 -7.23 -16.58 17.53
N ALA A 116 -6.28 -15.66 17.67
CA ALA A 116 -5.77 -15.28 18.98
C ALA A 116 -6.90 -14.75 19.89
N PRO A 117 -6.95 -15.15 21.19
CA PRO A 117 -7.94 -14.63 22.12
C PRO A 117 -7.95 -13.09 22.14
N GLY A 118 -9.13 -12.50 21.98
CA GLY A 118 -9.31 -11.05 21.91
C GLY A 118 -9.41 -10.48 20.49
N VAL A 119 -9.08 -11.25 19.44
CA VAL A 119 -9.36 -10.86 18.06
C VAL A 119 -10.85 -11.07 17.77
N LYS A 120 -11.54 -10.01 17.39
CA LYS A 120 -12.99 -10.01 17.14
C LYS A 120 -13.28 -9.43 15.77
N VAL A 121 -13.68 -10.28 14.82
CA VAL A 121 -14.23 -9.83 13.54
C VAL A 121 -15.66 -9.35 13.77
N ILE A 122 -15.91 -8.05 13.59
CA ILE A 122 -17.20 -7.42 13.92
C ILE A 122 -18.20 -7.58 12.78
N ARG A 123 -17.77 -7.29 11.55
CA ARG A 123 -18.59 -7.40 10.35
C ARG A 123 -17.77 -7.29 9.07
N PRO A 124 -18.26 -7.82 7.94
CA PRO A 124 -17.76 -7.45 6.63
C PRO A 124 -18.16 -6.01 6.26
N MET A 125 -17.33 -5.37 5.45
CA MET A 125 -17.55 -4.08 4.83
C MET A 125 -18.02 -4.30 3.39
N LYS A 126 -18.80 -3.34 2.87
CA LYS A 126 -19.23 -3.34 1.48
C LYS A 126 -18.66 -2.16 0.73
N VAL A 127 -18.40 -2.36 -0.55
CA VAL A 127 -18.03 -1.30 -1.50
C VAL A 127 -19.08 -1.25 -2.59
N PHE A 128 -19.82 -0.14 -2.69
CA PHE A 128 -20.95 0.00 -3.64
C PHE A 128 -21.98 -1.15 -3.59
N GLY A 129 -22.08 -1.87 -2.46
CA GLY A 129 -23.00 -3.00 -2.29
C GLY A 129 -22.35 -4.38 -2.43
N TYR A 130 -21.19 -4.48 -3.07
CA TYR A 130 -20.37 -5.69 -3.18
C TYR A 130 -19.69 -6.00 -1.84
N ASP A 131 -19.62 -7.28 -1.49
CA ASP A 131 -18.99 -7.77 -0.25
C ASP A 131 -17.60 -8.39 -0.46
N ASP A 132 -17.17 -8.54 -1.72
CA ASP A 132 -15.89 -9.11 -2.16
C ASP A 132 -15.59 -10.50 -1.56
N ALA A 133 -16.64 -11.28 -1.26
CA ALA A 133 -16.48 -12.62 -0.70
C ALA A 133 -15.74 -13.58 -1.67
N PRO A 134 -14.95 -14.55 -1.18
CA PRO A 134 -14.75 -14.91 0.22
C PRO A 134 -13.66 -14.11 0.95
N GLU A 135 -12.84 -13.35 0.23
CA GLU A 135 -11.73 -12.57 0.81
C GLU A 135 -12.26 -11.46 1.74
N GLY A 136 -13.18 -10.66 1.19
CA GLY A 136 -13.87 -9.57 1.85
C GLY A 136 -12.96 -8.52 2.47
N HIS A 137 -13.59 -7.58 3.18
CA HIS A 137 -12.91 -6.59 4.01
C HIS A 137 -13.58 -6.54 5.36
N CYS A 138 -12.85 -6.62 6.47
CA CYS A 138 -13.47 -6.70 7.79
C CYS A 138 -13.20 -5.48 8.68
N GLU A 139 -14.18 -5.19 9.54
CA GLU A 139 -13.99 -4.42 10.76
C GLU A 139 -13.53 -5.38 11.87
N ILE A 140 -12.41 -5.08 12.53
CA ILE A 140 -11.77 -5.94 13.52
C ILE A 140 -11.45 -5.15 14.78
N ILE A 141 -11.80 -5.71 15.94
CA ILE A 141 -11.36 -5.22 17.24
C ILE A 141 -10.29 -6.17 17.77
N TYR A 142 -9.19 -5.60 18.23
CA TYR A 142 -8.19 -6.29 19.04
C TYR A 142 -8.42 -5.84 20.48
N ASP A 143 -8.87 -6.75 21.34
CA ASP A 143 -9.24 -6.49 22.73
C ASP A 143 -8.37 -7.34 23.66
N ASN A 144 -7.36 -6.70 24.27
CA ASN A 144 -6.36 -7.35 25.12
C ASN A 144 -5.71 -8.59 24.49
N VAL A 145 -5.44 -8.53 23.18
CA VAL A 145 -4.76 -9.62 22.46
C VAL A 145 -3.33 -9.73 22.95
N ARG A 146 -2.90 -10.94 23.33
CA ARG A 146 -1.55 -11.22 23.81
C ARG A 146 -0.81 -12.16 22.88
N VAL A 147 0.40 -11.79 22.50
CA VAL A 147 1.30 -12.62 21.70
C VAL A 147 2.72 -12.55 22.24
N PRO A 148 3.56 -13.57 22.04
CA PRO A 148 4.95 -13.53 22.51
C PRO A 148 5.75 -12.39 21.88
N LEU A 149 6.82 -11.93 22.55
CA LEU A 149 7.77 -10.96 21.98
C LEU A 149 8.34 -11.36 20.62
N SER A 150 8.48 -12.67 20.36
CA SER A 150 8.95 -13.20 19.08
C SER A 150 8.01 -12.94 17.90
N ASN A 151 6.81 -12.41 18.12
CA ASN A 151 5.87 -12.00 17.07
C ASN A 151 6.13 -10.58 16.54
N LEU A 152 7.03 -9.80 17.16
CA LEU A 152 7.44 -8.50 16.66
C LEU A 152 8.19 -8.67 15.33
N VAL A 153 7.81 -7.89 14.31
CA VAL A 153 8.47 -7.91 13.00
C VAL A 153 9.58 -6.87 12.97
N LEU A 154 10.80 -7.28 12.61
CA LEU A 154 12.02 -6.46 12.54
C LEU A 154 12.49 -5.89 13.89
N GLY A 155 11.67 -5.11 14.58
CA GLY A 155 11.99 -4.50 15.87
C GLY A 155 11.04 -3.36 16.25
N TRP A 156 11.18 -2.88 17.49
CA TRP A 156 10.38 -1.78 18.02
C TRP A 156 10.66 -0.49 17.24
N GLY A 157 9.60 0.27 16.92
CA GLY A 157 9.70 1.54 16.19
C GLY A 157 10.00 1.38 14.70
N LYS A 158 9.97 0.15 14.16
CA LYS A 158 10.27 -0.13 12.74
C LYS A 158 9.04 -0.23 11.85
N GLY A 159 7.88 0.18 12.34
CA GLY A 159 6.60 0.02 11.63
C GLY A 159 6.54 0.76 10.29
N PHE A 160 7.08 1.97 10.19
CA PHE A 160 7.13 2.71 8.92
C PHE A 160 8.02 2.03 7.88
N GLU A 161 9.14 1.43 8.30
CA GLU A 161 10.04 0.71 7.41
C GLU A 161 9.38 -0.53 6.82
N VAL A 162 8.72 -1.32 7.69
CA VAL A 162 7.97 -2.51 7.29
C VAL A 162 6.80 -2.14 6.36
N ASN A 163 6.01 -1.12 6.72
CA ASN A 163 4.87 -0.66 5.94
C ASN A 163 5.29 -0.16 4.54
N LEU A 164 6.38 0.60 4.45
CA LEU A 164 6.89 1.06 3.16
C LEU A 164 7.22 -0.12 2.22
N SER A 165 7.80 -1.21 2.75
CA SER A 165 8.08 -2.41 1.95
C SER A 165 6.80 -3.11 1.49
N PHE A 166 5.79 -3.20 2.36
CA PHE A 166 4.47 -3.74 2.00
C PHE A 166 3.83 -2.93 0.87
N SER A 167 3.72 -1.62 1.06
CA SER A 167 3.04 -0.69 0.12
C SER A 167 3.68 -0.71 -1.27
N ILE A 168 5.02 -0.69 -1.33
CA ILE A 168 5.76 -0.75 -2.60
C ILE A 168 5.41 -2.02 -3.39
N PHE A 169 5.31 -3.17 -2.72
CA PHE A 169 5.07 -4.44 -3.40
C PHE A 169 3.62 -4.56 -3.88
N VAL A 170 2.66 -4.11 -3.06
CA VAL A 170 1.25 -4.09 -3.44
C VAL A 170 1.01 -3.13 -4.62
N ALA A 171 1.62 -1.94 -4.61
CA ALA A 171 1.55 -1.02 -5.74
C ALA A 171 2.14 -1.62 -7.03
N ASN A 172 3.21 -2.42 -6.91
CA ASN A 172 3.83 -3.08 -8.06
C ASN A 172 2.99 -4.24 -8.62
N SER A 173 2.29 -4.99 -7.79
CA SER A 173 1.43 -6.09 -8.26
C SER A 173 0.18 -5.59 -8.99
N VAL A 174 -0.32 -4.39 -8.65
CA VAL A 174 -1.54 -3.81 -9.21
C VAL A 174 -1.30 -2.96 -10.46
N SER A 175 -0.19 -2.24 -10.57
CA SER A 175 -0.03 -1.19 -11.62
C SER A 175 1.05 -1.42 -12.67
N TYR A 176 1.91 -2.45 -12.56
CA TYR A 176 3.21 -2.42 -13.27
C TYR A 176 3.43 -3.39 -14.42
N LYS A 177 2.44 -4.21 -14.80
CA LYS A 177 2.65 -5.13 -15.94
C LYS A 177 2.67 -4.41 -17.29
N ASP A 178 1.91 -3.32 -17.46
CA ASP A 178 1.59 -2.83 -18.82
C ASP A 178 1.90 -1.34 -19.11
N VAL A 179 2.29 -0.51 -18.13
CA VAL A 179 2.23 0.96 -18.31
C VAL A 179 3.59 1.65 -18.48
N ASP A 180 4.72 1.04 -18.08
CA ASP A 180 6.02 1.73 -18.21
C ASP A 180 7.24 0.80 -18.25
N HIS A 181 7.89 0.70 -19.42
CA HIS A 181 9.18 0.04 -19.55
C HIS A 181 10.29 0.71 -18.72
N THR A 182 10.16 2.01 -18.41
CA THR A 182 11.19 2.78 -17.70
C THR A 182 11.16 2.57 -16.19
N GLY A 183 9.98 2.42 -15.59
CA GLY A 183 9.86 2.09 -14.16
C GLY A 183 10.30 0.67 -13.82
N ARG A 184 9.98 -0.33 -14.66
CA ARG A 184 10.47 -1.71 -14.51
C ARG A 184 12.00 -1.77 -14.64
N ALA A 185 12.54 -1.13 -15.68
CA ALA A 185 13.99 -0.99 -15.84
C ALA A 185 14.63 -0.24 -14.66
N GLY A 186 13.92 0.74 -14.08
CA GLY A 186 14.33 1.47 -12.89
C GLY A 186 14.41 0.59 -11.64
N ILE A 187 13.44 -0.30 -11.42
CA ILE A 187 13.44 -1.25 -10.29
C ILE A 187 14.52 -2.30 -10.48
N ASP A 188 14.64 -2.89 -11.68
CA ASP A 188 15.65 -3.91 -11.98
C ASP A 188 17.09 -3.33 -11.87
N LYS A 189 17.27 -2.04 -12.18
CA LYS A 189 18.57 -1.36 -12.19
C LYS A 189 18.92 -0.66 -10.87
N TYR A 190 17.95 -0.12 -10.14
CA TYR A 190 18.16 0.73 -8.96
C TYR A 190 17.44 0.26 -7.69
N LYS A 191 16.79 -0.92 -7.73
CA LYS A 191 15.92 -1.47 -6.67
C LYS A 191 14.70 -0.59 -6.41
N ALA A 192 13.67 -1.13 -5.76
CA ALA A 192 12.37 -0.45 -5.61
C ALA A 192 12.43 0.93 -4.91
N LYS A 193 13.42 1.18 -4.04
CA LYS A 193 13.63 2.51 -3.42
C LYS A 193 14.02 3.60 -4.44
N GLY A 194 14.62 3.22 -5.57
CA GLY A 194 15.02 4.13 -6.64
C GLY A 194 13.88 4.59 -7.54
N ALA A 195 12.74 3.87 -7.56
CA ALA A 195 11.60 4.11 -8.46
C ALA A 195 10.36 4.65 -7.74
N LEU A 196 10.51 5.18 -6.52
CA LEU A 196 9.40 5.60 -5.66
C LEU A 196 8.53 6.70 -6.29
N LYS A 197 9.11 7.55 -7.15
CA LYS A 197 8.34 8.58 -7.85
C LYS A 197 7.43 7.95 -8.89
N GLU A 198 7.98 7.07 -9.71
CA GLU A 198 7.29 6.38 -10.80
C GLU A 198 6.18 5.48 -10.23
N ILE A 199 6.45 4.78 -9.12
CA ILE A 199 5.44 4.03 -8.36
C ILE A 199 4.30 4.95 -7.91
N GLY A 200 4.64 6.09 -7.29
CA GLY A 200 3.64 7.07 -6.83
C GLY A 200 2.78 7.63 -7.97
N ILE A 201 3.38 7.91 -9.13
CA ILE A 201 2.64 8.40 -10.32
C ILE A 201 1.68 7.32 -10.83
N ALA A 202 2.18 6.10 -11.04
CA ALA A 202 1.36 5.00 -11.54
C ALA A 202 0.17 4.73 -10.61
N LYS A 203 0.35 4.87 -9.29
CA LYS A 203 -0.68 4.60 -8.28
C LYS A 203 -1.93 5.47 -8.39
N PHE A 204 -1.81 6.73 -8.83
CA PHE A 204 -2.99 7.60 -9.02
C PHE A 204 -3.42 7.74 -10.49
N VAL A 205 -2.49 7.60 -11.44
CA VAL A 205 -2.81 7.71 -12.88
C VAL A 205 -3.54 6.47 -13.40
N VAL A 206 -3.04 5.27 -13.09
CA VAL A 206 -3.56 4.02 -13.66
C VAL A 206 -5.02 3.76 -13.25
N PRO A 207 -5.40 3.80 -11.95
CA PRO A 207 -6.80 3.60 -11.57
C PRO A 207 -7.74 4.66 -12.15
N SER A 208 -7.29 5.92 -12.22
CA SER A 208 -8.09 7.03 -12.77
C SER A 208 -8.36 6.86 -14.27
N MET A 209 -7.35 6.46 -15.04
CA MET A 209 -7.49 6.17 -16.47
C MET A 209 -8.41 4.96 -16.69
N ALA A 210 -8.16 3.86 -15.98
CA ALA A 210 -8.95 2.63 -16.11
C ALA A 210 -10.43 2.87 -15.77
N LEU A 211 -10.73 3.66 -14.74
CA LEU A 211 -12.10 4.06 -14.42
C LEU A 211 -12.80 4.75 -15.59
N GLN A 212 -12.12 5.68 -16.28
CA GLN A 212 -12.73 6.38 -17.43
C GLN A 212 -13.03 5.43 -18.59
N VAL A 213 -12.18 4.41 -18.80
CA VAL A 213 -12.41 3.39 -19.83
C VAL A 213 -13.59 2.50 -19.47
N VAL A 214 -13.63 2.00 -18.23
CA VAL A 214 -14.72 1.14 -17.75
C VAL A 214 -16.05 1.90 -17.73
N ASP A 215 -16.07 3.15 -17.31
CA ASP A 215 -17.26 4.01 -17.31
C ASP A 215 -17.85 4.20 -18.72
N ARG A 216 -16.99 4.42 -19.73
CA ARG A 216 -17.42 4.47 -21.14
C ARG A 216 -17.93 3.12 -21.64
N ALA A 217 -17.36 2.01 -21.18
CA ALA A 217 -17.84 0.68 -21.51
C ALA A 217 -19.23 0.44 -20.91
N ILE A 218 -19.45 0.77 -19.64
CA ILE A 218 -20.77 0.71 -18.97
C ILE A 218 -21.80 1.49 -19.80
N GLN A 219 -21.46 2.74 -20.16
CA GLN A 219 -22.36 3.58 -20.96
C GLN A 219 -22.71 2.97 -22.33
N SER A 220 -21.78 2.26 -22.96
CA SER A 220 -21.99 1.63 -24.26
C SER A 220 -22.92 0.40 -24.19
N PHE A 221 -22.97 -0.27 -23.04
CA PHE A 221 -23.88 -1.41 -22.78
C PHE A 221 -25.25 -0.96 -22.23
N GLY A 222 -25.43 0.33 -21.92
CA GLY A 222 -26.68 0.84 -21.35
C GLY A 222 -27.01 0.18 -20.00
N ALA A 223 -28.25 -0.25 -19.80
CA ALA A 223 -28.69 -0.86 -18.54
C ALA A 223 -27.95 -2.18 -18.22
N GLU A 224 -27.51 -2.92 -19.25
CA GLU A 224 -26.76 -4.17 -19.07
C GLU A 224 -25.40 -3.91 -18.41
N GLY A 225 -24.77 -2.77 -18.69
CA GLY A 225 -23.45 -2.40 -18.14
C GLY A 225 -23.44 -2.18 -16.62
N VAL A 226 -24.60 -1.95 -15.99
CA VAL A 226 -24.75 -1.86 -14.53
C VAL A 226 -25.36 -3.11 -13.91
N SER A 227 -25.71 -4.10 -14.73
CA SER A 227 -26.34 -5.34 -14.29
C SER A 227 -25.29 -6.41 -13.94
N GLN A 228 -25.74 -7.49 -13.31
CA GLN A 228 -24.92 -8.66 -12.99
C GLN A 228 -24.53 -9.51 -14.21
N ASP A 229 -25.07 -9.20 -15.41
CA ASP A 229 -24.78 -9.95 -16.63
C ASP A 229 -23.42 -9.54 -17.23
N THR A 230 -22.80 -8.46 -16.71
CA THR A 230 -21.44 -8.05 -17.03
C THR A 230 -20.61 -7.84 -15.74
N GLU A 231 -19.29 -7.94 -15.85
CA GLU A 231 -18.37 -7.65 -14.74
C GLU A 231 -18.09 -6.13 -14.59
N LEU A 232 -18.66 -5.27 -15.45
CA LEU A 232 -18.24 -3.88 -15.57
C LEU A 232 -18.50 -3.04 -14.30
N ALA A 233 -19.65 -3.24 -13.66
CA ALA A 233 -20.00 -2.53 -12.43
C ALA A 233 -19.08 -2.91 -11.26
N GLU A 234 -18.74 -4.19 -11.12
CA GLU A 234 -17.82 -4.69 -10.11
C GLU A 234 -16.39 -4.16 -10.36
N LEU A 235 -15.92 -4.23 -11.62
CA LEU A 235 -14.63 -3.67 -12.02
C LEU A 235 -14.53 -2.17 -11.71
N TRP A 236 -15.59 -1.41 -12.00
CA TRP A 236 -15.65 0.02 -11.68
C TRP A 236 -15.56 0.26 -10.17
N ALA A 237 -16.30 -0.51 -9.35
CA ALA A 237 -16.27 -0.41 -7.89
C ALA A 237 -14.87 -0.74 -7.32
N GLY A 238 -14.23 -1.78 -7.83
CA GLY A 238 -12.87 -2.17 -7.47
C GLY A 238 -11.84 -1.08 -7.81
N LEU A 239 -11.85 -0.59 -9.05
CA LEU A 239 -10.96 0.49 -9.49
C LEU A 239 -11.19 1.79 -8.70
N ARG A 240 -12.43 2.10 -8.34
CA ARG A 240 -12.77 3.26 -7.52
C ARG A 240 -12.18 3.14 -6.13
N THR A 241 -12.14 1.94 -5.58
CA THR A 241 -11.53 1.63 -4.28
C THR A 241 -10.01 1.75 -4.30
N LEU A 242 -9.36 1.35 -5.41
CA LEU A 242 -7.90 1.47 -5.58
C LEU A 242 -7.37 2.91 -5.56
N ARG A 243 -8.22 3.91 -5.76
CA ARG A 243 -7.89 5.34 -5.57
C ARG A 243 -7.80 5.77 -4.09
N LEU A 244 -8.16 4.87 -3.18
CA LEU A 244 -8.14 5.09 -1.72
C LEU A 244 -7.24 4.06 -1.02
N ALA A 245 -7.33 2.79 -1.43
CA ALA A 245 -6.49 1.72 -0.92
C ALA A 245 -5.00 2.02 -1.17
N ASP A 246 -4.12 1.60 -0.26
CA ASP A 246 -2.66 1.82 -0.38
C ASP A 246 -2.27 3.31 -0.62
N GLY A 247 -2.99 4.21 0.05
CA GLY A 247 -2.79 5.65 -0.02
C GLY A 247 -3.71 6.35 -1.05
N PRO A 248 -4.47 7.38 -0.64
CA PRO A 248 -5.29 8.16 -1.56
C PRO A 248 -4.47 8.94 -2.59
N ASP A 249 -5.06 9.20 -3.77
CA ASP A 249 -4.41 9.95 -4.86
C ASP A 249 -3.75 11.25 -4.38
N ALA A 250 -4.44 12.05 -3.54
CA ALA A 250 -3.95 13.33 -3.05
C ALA A 250 -2.63 13.20 -2.27
N VAL A 251 -2.48 12.13 -1.48
CA VAL A 251 -1.24 11.85 -0.73
C VAL A 251 -0.10 11.55 -1.69
N HIS A 252 -0.34 10.69 -2.68
CA HIS A 252 0.67 10.33 -3.68
C HIS A 252 1.07 11.53 -4.55
N ILE A 253 0.09 12.33 -5.00
CA ILE A 253 0.34 13.57 -5.77
C ILE A 253 1.20 14.55 -4.95
N GLN A 254 0.87 14.76 -3.67
CA GLN A 254 1.65 15.62 -2.79
C GLN A 254 3.10 15.12 -2.63
N GLN A 255 3.27 13.82 -2.40
CA GLN A 255 4.61 13.21 -2.24
C GLN A 255 5.45 13.32 -3.52
N VAL A 256 4.85 13.07 -4.69
CA VAL A 256 5.51 13.27 -5.99
C VAL A 256 5.87 14.73 -6.18
N GLY A 257 4.95 15.66 -5.88
CA GLY A 257 5.20 17.10 -5.96
C GLY A 257 6.38 17.55 -5.08
N GLN A 258 6.43 17.10 -3.82
CA GLN A 258 7.55 17.38 -2.92
C GLN A 258 8.88 16.84 -3.44
N ARG A 259 8.88 15.66 -4.08
CA ARG A 259 10.09 15.09 -4.71
C ARG A 259 10.52 15.91 -5.93
N GLU A 260 9.59 16.31 -6.78
CA GLU A 260 9.89 17.13 -7.96
C GLU A 260 10.44 18.50 -7.58
N LEU A 261 9.92 19.12 -6.52
CA LEU A 261 10.42 20.41 -6.03
C LEU A 261 11.90 20.36 -5.63
N LYS A 262 12.42 19.20 -5.18
CA LYS A 262 13.86 19.05 -4.88
C LYS A 262 14.75 19.21 -6.13
N ARG A 263 14.21 18.99 -7.34
CA ARG A 263 14.93 19.15 -8.61
C ARG A 263 14.93 20.60 -9.10
N ALA A 264 14.03 21.45 -8.57
CA ALA A 264 13.84 22.81 -9.06
C ALA A 264 15.13 23.67 -9.06
N PRO A 265 15.99 23.65 -8.01
CA PRO A 265 17.22 24.44 -8.01
C PRO A 265 18.19 24.05 -9.14
N GLU A 266 18.36 22.75 -9.39
CA GLU A 266 19.23 22.25 -10.46
C GLU A 266 18.68 22.59 -11.85
N LEU A 267 17.35 22.45 -12.03
CA LEU A 267 16.68 22.81 -13.29
C LEU A 267 16.79 24.31 -13.58
N ALA A 268 16.61 25.15 -12.56
CA ALA A 268 16.81 26.60 -12.68
C ALA A 268 18.25 26.93 -13.10
N LYS A 269 19.25 26.28 -12.49
CA LYS A 269 20.66 26.44 -12.86
C LYS A 269 20.92 26.02 -14.31
N LYS A 270 20.39 24.88 -14.75
CA LYS A 270 20.50 24.41 -16.15
C LYS A 270 19.83 25.39 -17.12
N ALA A 271 18.63 25.86 -16.81
CA ALA A 271 17.92 26.83 -17.64
C ALA A 271 18.71 28.14 -17.78
N ALA A 272 19.32 28.63 -16.69
CA ALA A 272 20.19 29.80 -16.72
C ALA A 272 21.44 29.57 -17.58
N GLN A 273 22.06 28.39 -17.51
CA GLN A 273 23.20 28.02 -18.35
C GLN A 273 22.84 27.96 -19.84
N VAL A 274 21.67 27.38 -20.17
CA VAL A 274 21.17 27.33 -21.55
C VAL A 274 20.95 28.74 -22.09
N LYS A 275 20.27 29.62 -21.34
CA LYS A 275 20.06 31.03 -21.72
C LYS A 275 21.38 31.77 -21.92
N LYS A 276 22.37 31.55 -21.04
CA LYS A 276 23.70 32.17 -21.19
C LYS A 276 24.37 31.73 -22.49
N ARG A 277 24.37 30.42 -22.77
CA ARG A 277 24.98 29.85 -23.97
C ARG A 277 24.26 30.27 -25.25
N GLU A 278 22.93 30.34 -25.20
CA GLU A 278 22.11 30.88 -26.28
C GLU A 278 22.50 32.33 -26.60
N ALA A 279 22.59 33.20 -25.58
CA ALA A 279 23.02 34.58 -25.75
C ALA A 279 24.45 34.71 -26.32
N GLU A 280 25.38 33.85 -25.90
CA GLU A 280 26.74 33.78 -26.44
C GLU A 280 26.75 33.38 -27.93
N LEU A 281 25.95 32.37 -28.31
CA LEU A 281 25.84 31.90 -29.69
C LEU A 281 25.21 32.95 -30.59
N LEU A 282 24.11 33.59 -30.16
CA LEU A 282 23.45 34.64 -30.93
C LEU A 282 24.39 35.81 -31.22
N ARG A 283 25.18 36.24 -30.22
CA ARG A 283 26.23 37.26 -30.41
C ARG A 283 27.32 36.81 -31.38
N LYS A 284 27.74 35.54 -31.30
CA LYS A 284 28.80 35.00 -32.15
C LYS A 284 28.42 34.99 -33.63
N TYR A 285 27.16 34.72 -33.96
CA TYR A 285 26.67 34.60 -35.33
C TYR A 285 25.94 35.84 -35.84
N ASP A 286 25.97 36.95 -35.08
CA ASP A 286 25.25 38.20 -35.38
C ASP A 286 23.75 38.00 -35.66
N ILE A 287 23.16 37.01 -34.99
CA ILE A 287 21.74 36.71 -35.10
C ILE A 287 21.02 37.52 -34.03
N LYS A 288 20.18 38.48 -34.44
CA LYS A 288 19.27 39.14 -33.52
C LYS A 288 18.22 38.13 -33.06
N ALA A 289 18.07 37.98 -31.74
CA ALA A 289 16.93 37.27 -31.18
C ALA A 289 15.66 37.98 -31.65
N HIS A 290 14.95 37.37 -32.60
CA HIS A 290 13.61 37.82 -32.96
C HIS A 290 12.65 37.26 -31.91
N LEU A 291 12.42 38.06 -30.86
CA LEU A 291 11.16 38.06 -30.13
C LEU A 291 10.41 39.34 -30.49
#